data_AF-A0A968W9C2-F1
#
_entry.id   AF-A0A968W9C2-F1
#
_cell.length_a   1.000
_cell.length_b   1.000
_cell.length_c   1.000
_cell.angle_alpha   90.00
_cell.angle_beta   90.00
_cell.angle_gamma   90.00
#
_symmetry.space_group_name_H-M   'P 1'
#
loop_
_entity.id
_entity.type
_entity.pdbx_description
1 polymer ?
#
loop_
_entity_poly.entity_id
_entity_poly.type
_entity_poly.pdbx_seq_one_letter_code
_entity_poly.pdbx_strand_id
1 'polypeptide(L)'
;MSQLLLENIVGQIQQEIEIDDFGRGKASIRATSRLAGVDDKSLRAAFISAEQLPSPLATKLIEHGFNAAEQNSWSHFGIPDLAVSTVLEYYAFDGAIRS
;
A
#
# COMPACT_ATOMS: atom_id res chain seq x y z
N MET A 1 -26.22 13.79 8.81
CA MET A 1 -25.51 12.72 8.09
C MET A 1 -26.49 11.56 7.93
N SER A 2 -26.69 11.00 6.73
CA SER A 2 -27.71 9.97 6.49
C SER A 2 -27.18 8.56 6.79
N GLN A 3 -28.09 7.63 7.14
CA GLN A 3 -27.74 6.24 7.44
C GLN A 3 -27.13 5.51 6.24
N LEU A 4 -27.68 5.74 5.04
CA LEU A 4 -27.16 5.21 3.78
C LEU A 4 -25.74 5.70 3.46
N LEU A 5 -25.40 6.94 3.82
CA LEU A 5 -24.02 7.44 3.69
C LEU A 5 -23.07 6.68 4.62
N LEU A 6 -23.49 6.42 5.86
CA LEU A 6 -22.70 5.72 6.86
C LEU A 6 -22.40 4.27 6.43
N GLU A 7 -23.44 3.57 5.96
CA GLU A 7 -23.33 2.20 5.45
C GLU A 7 -22.37 2.11 4.25
N ASN A 8 -22.43 3.08 3.34
CA ASN A 8 -21.50 3.16 2.21
C ASN A 8 -20.04 3.40 2.65
N ILE A 9 -19.82 4.27 3.64
CA ILE A 9 -18.48 4.54 4.18
C ILE A 9 -17.92 3.29 4.86
N VAL A 10 -18.72 2.60 5.67
CA VAL A 10 -18.31 1.35 6.34
C VAL A 10 -17.98 0.28 5.31
N GLY A 11 -18.82 0.12 4.28
CA GLY A 11 -18.58 -0.85 3.20
C GLY A 11 -17.29 -0.57 2.43
N GLN A 12 -16.98 0.72 2.16
CA GLN A 12 -15.71 1.09 1.53
C GLN A 12 -14.50 0.76 2.41
N ILE A 13 -14.57 1.03 3.72
CA ILE A 13 -13.48 0.74 4.67
C ILE A 13 -13.27 -0.78 4.83
N GLN A 14 -14.35 -1.57 4.86
CA GLN A 14 -14.25 -3.03 5.00
C GLN A 14 -13.52 -3.68 3.81
N GLN A 15 -13.66 -3.14 2.60
CA GLN A 15 -12.97 -3.65 1.40
C GLN A 15 -11.47 -3.32 1.38
N GLU A 16 -10.96 -2.56 2.34
CA GLU A 16 -9.60 -2.07 2.32
C GLU A 16 -8.62 -2.91 3.14
N ILE A 17 -9.11 -3.79 4.01
CA ILE A 17 -8.28 -4.68 4.83
C ILE A 17 -8.86 -6.09 4.74
N GLU A 18 -8.04 -7.04 4.31
CA GLU A 18 -8.35 -8.46 4.30
C GLU A 18 -7.40 -9.16 5.28
N ILE A 19 -7.90 -10.18 5.99
CA ILE A 19 -7.11 -11.00 6.90
C ILE A 19 -7.34 -12.46 6.50
N ASP A 20 -6.26 -13.21 6.30
CA ASP A 20 -6.34 -14.64 5.98
C ASP A 20 -6.57 -15.51 7.23
N ASP A 21 -6.81 -16.81 7.02
CA ASP A 21 -7.04 -17.78 8.11
C ASP A 21 -5.84 -17.95 9.07
N PHE A 22 -4.66 -17.45 8.67
CA PHE A 22 -3.44 -17.45 9.47
C PHE A 22 -3.19 -16.13 10.21
N GLY A 23 -4.12 -15.17 10.10
CA GLY A 23 -4.00 -13.85 10.71
C GLY A 23 -3.07 -12.88 9.97
N ARG A 24 -2.69 -13.19 8.73
CA ARG A 24 -1.86 -12.30 7.89
C ARG A 24 -2.76 -11.30 7.17
N GLY A 25 -2.48 -10.02 7.37
CA GLY A 25 -3.23 -8.93 6.78
C GLY A 25 -2.75 -8.57 5.38
N LYS A 26 -3.67 -8.11 4.54
CA LYS A 26 -3.39 -7.33 3.34
C LYS A 26 -4.21 -6.06 3.36
N ALA A 27 -3.61 -4.97 2.92
CA ALA A 27 -4.28 -3.70 2.74
C ALA A 27 -4.40 -3.36 1.26
N SER A 28 -5.52 -2.79 0.85
CA SER A 28 -5.61 -2.22 -0.50
C SER A 28 -4.60 -1.10 -0.69
N ILE A 29 -4.27 -0.80 -1.94
CA ILE A 29 -3.37 0.33 -2.26
C ILE A 29 -3.95 1.67 -1.80
N ARG A 30 -5.28 1.82 -1.83
CA ARG A 30 -5.99 3.02 -1.35
C ARG A 30 -5.90 3.15 0.17
N ALA A 31 -5.99 2.05 0.90
CA ALA A 31 -5.80 2.05 2.35
C ALA A 31 -4.39 2.50 2.70
N THR A 32 -3.40 1.87 2.06
CA THR A 32 -1.99 2.13 2.32
C THR A 32 -1.63 3.56 1.95
N SER A 33 -2.12 4.08 0.82
CA SER A 33 -1.86 5.46 0.40
C SER A 33 -2.50 6.48 1.36
N ARG A 34 -3.73 6.24 1.84
CA ARG A 34 -4.37 7.09 2.87
C ARG A 34 -3.59 7.09 4.18
N LEU A 35 -3.15 5.92 4.65
CA LEU A 35 -2.36 5.78 5.87
C LEU A 35 -0.99 6.47 5.73
N ALA A 36 -0.38 6.40 4.55
CA ALA A 36 0.90 7.05 4.24
C ALA A 36 0.76 8.55 3.92
N GLY A 37 -0.46 9.06 3.72
CA GLY A 37 -0.70 10.45 3.32
C GLY A 37 -0.26 10.78 1.90
N VAL A 38 -0.32 9.81 0.97
CA VAL A 38 0.11 9.97 -0.44
C VAL A 38 -0.97 9.61 -1.43
N ASP A 39 -0.79 10.06 -2.68
CA ASP A 39 -1.68 9.70 -3.79
C ASP A 39 -1.53 8.23 -4.18
N ASP A 40 -2.64 7.54 -4.40
CA ASP A 40 -2.65 6.12 -4.72
C ASP A 40 -2.03 5.82 -6.08
N LYS A 41 -2.07 6.76 -7.04
CA LYS A 41 -1.43 6.60 -8.35
C LYS A 41 0.09 6.68 -8.23
N SER A 42 0.62 7.55 -7.38
CA SER A 42 2.06 7.62 -7.11
C SER A 42 2.57 6.31 -6.51
N LEU A 43 1.84 5.76 -5.54
CA LEU A 43 2.16 4.47 -4.94
C LEU A 43 2.07 3.32 -5.96
N ARG A 44 1.03 3.33 -6.80
CA ARG A 44 0.85 2.35 -7.88
C ARG A 44 1.99 2.40 -8.89
N ALA A 45 2.39 3.59 -9.31
CA ALA A 45 3.50 3.77 -10.25
C ALA A 45 4.81 3.22 -9.67
N ALA A 46 5.09 3.49 -8.39
CA ALA A 46 6.28 2.99 -7.71
C ALA A 46 6.36 1.46 -7.69
N PHE A 47 5.23 0.77 -7.52
CA PHE A 47 5.17 -0.69 -7.52
C PHE A 47 5.22 -1.31 -8.91
N ILE A 48 4.52 -0.72 -9.90
CA ILE A 48 4.51 -1.25 -11.27
C ILE A 48 5.89 -1.13 -11.91
N SER A 49 6.61 -0.04 -11.65
CA SER A 49 7.94 0.18 -12.22
C SER A 49 9.05 -0.58 -11.51
N ALA A 50 8.76 -1.31 -10.42
CA ALA A 50 9.77 -1.91 -9.54
C ALA A 50 10.76 -2.83 -10.28
N GLU A 51 10.30 -3.56 -11.30
CA GLU A 51 11.15 -4.46 -12.09
C GLU A 51 12.05 -3.75 -13.11
N GLN A 52 11.59 -2.62 -13.67
CA GLN A 52 12.25 -1.95 -14.78
C GLN A 52 13.13 -0.80 -14.32
N LEU A 53 12.63 -0.01 -13.38
CA LEU A 53 13.30 1.12 -12.77
C LEU A 53 12.77 1.29 -11.34
N PRO A 54 13.36 0.59 -10.36
CA PRO A 54 12.90 0.66 -8.98
C PRO A 54 13.05 2.07 -8.44
N SER A 55 11.94 2.62 -7.94
CA SER A 55 11.94 3.85 -7.15
C SER A 55 12.66 3.61 -5.80
N PRO A 56 13.06 4.66 -5.07
CA PRO A 56 13.65 4.49 -3.74
C PRO A 56 12.75 3.67 -2.78
N LEU A 57 11.43 3.82 -2.86
CA LEU A 57 10.48 3.00 -2.11
C LEU A 57 10.56 1.53 -2.54
N ALA A 58 10.52 1.26 -3.84
CA ALA A 58 10.61 -0.10 -4.37
C ALA A 58 11.93 -0.79 -4.00
N THR A 59 13.04 -0.04 -4.00
CA THR A 59 14.35 -0.50 -3.53
C THR A 59 14.31 -0.87 -2.05
N LYS A 60 13.76 0.01 -1.18
CA LYS A 60 13.63 -0.28 0.26
C LYS A 60 12.79 -1.55 0.49
N LEU A 61 11.72 -1.74 -0.26
CA LEU A 61 10.90 -2.95 -0.18
C LEU A 61 11.68 -4.21 -0.61
N ILE A 62 12.51 -4.12 -1.66
CA ILE A 62 13.39 -5.23 -2.10
C ILE A 62 14.40 -5.57 -1.00
N GLU A 63 14.99 -4.57 -0.36
CA GLU A 63 15.92 -4.76 0.77
C GLU A 63 15.25 -5.45 1.98
N HIS A 64 13.95 -5.22 2.16
CA HIS A 64 13.12 -5.90 3.16
C HIS A 64 12.59 -7.29 2.70
N GLY A 65 13.02 -7.78 1.54
CA GLY A 65 12.71 -9.12 1.04
C GLY A 65 11.48 -9.22 0.13
N PHE A 66 10.85 -8.10 -0.23
CA PHE A 66 9.72 -8.09 -1.17
C PHE A 66 10.22 -7.93 -2.60
N ASN A 67 10.15 -8.99 -3.40
CA ASN A 67 10.69 -8.94 -4.74
C ASN A 67 9.86 -8.02 -5.67
N ALA A 68 10.48 -7.52 -6.74
CA ALA A 68 9.86 -6.56 -7.64
C ALA A 68 8.63 -7.10 -8.38
N ALA A 69 8.59 -8.41 -8.66
CA ALA A 69 7.46 -9.08 -9.30
C ALA A 69 6.22 -9.11 -8.39
N GLU A 70 6.43 -9.39 -7.09
CA GLU A 70 5.38 -9.32 -6.07
C GLU A 70 4.82 -7.91 -5.97
N GLN A 71 5.67 -6.89 -5.94
CA GLN A 71 5.24 -5.48 -5.85
C GLN A 71 4.27 -5.11 -6.97
N ASN A 72 4.56 -5.50 -8.21
CA ASN A 72 3.70 -5.24 -9.36
C ASN A 72 2.27 -5.80 -9.17
N SER A 73 2.18 -6.96 -8.52
CA SER A 73 0.92 -7.67 -8.25
C SER A 73 0.05 -6.99 -7.17
N TRP A 74 0.63 -6.22 -6.25
CA TRP A 74 -0.10 -5.61 -5.10
C TRP A 74 -1.16 -4.60 -5.51
N SER A 75 -1.01 -4.04 -6.72
CA SER A 75 -1.95 -3.15 -7.36
C SER A 75 -3.33 -3.81 -7.63
N HIS A 76 -3.37 -5.15 -7.64
CA HIS A 76 -4.56 -6.00 -7.83
C HIS A 76 -4.89 -6.86 -6.61
N PHE A 77 -3.89 -7.40 -5.91
CA PHE A 77 -4.08 -8.39 -4.85
C PHE A 77 -3.91 -7.84 -3.42
N GLY A 78 -3.64 -6.54 -3.29
CA GLY A 78 -3.36 -5.91 -2.01
C GLY A 78 -1.90 -6.04 -1.58
N ILE A 79 -1.51 -5.16 -0.67
CA ILE A 79 -0.16 -5.02 -0.12
C ILE A 79 -0.12 -5.79 1.22
N PRO A 80 0.81 -6.73 1.41
CA PRO A 80 0.99 -7.41 2.68
C PRO A 80 1.18 -6.42 3.84
N ASP A 81 0.60 -6.69 5.00
CA ASP A 81 0.71 -5.86 6.21
C ASP A 81 2.16 -5.49 6.59
N LEU A 82 3.10 -6.42 6.46
CA LEU A 82 4.52 -6.16 6.65
C LEU A 82 5.06 -5.14 5.65
N ALA A 83 4.67 -5.23 4.37
CA ALA A 83 5.07 -4.25 3.35
C ALA A 83 4.39 -2.89 3.59
N VAL A 84 3.15 -2.86 4.12
CA VAL A 84 2.48 -1.63 4.53
C VAL A 84 3.34 -0.89 5.56
N SER A 85 3.88 -1.59 6.56
CA SER A 85 4.73 -0.95 7.57
C SER A 85 5.96 -0.27 6.96
N THR A 86 6.62 -0.90 5.98
CA THR A 86 7.77 -0.34 5.26
C THR A 86 7.37 0.87 4.41
N VAL A 87 6.21 0.84 3.75
CA VAL A 87 5.69 1.98 3.00
C VAL A 87 5.43 3.18 3.92
N LEU A 88 4.81 2.95 5.07
CA LEU A 88 4.53 3.99 6.05
C LEU A 88 5.82 4.60 6.61
N GLU A 89 6.79 3.75 6.96
CA GLU A 89 8.10 4.19 7.43
C GLU A 89 8.82 5.03 6.36
N TYR A 90 8.81 4.58 5.10
CA TYR A 90 9.40 5.33 3.99
C TYR A 90 8.80 6.73 3.88
N TYR A 91 7.47 6.87 3.86
CA TYR A 91 6.86 8.20 3.71
C TYR A 91 6.97 9.07 4.97
N ALA A 92 7.04 8.46 6.15
CA ALA A 92 7.23 9.19 7.40
C ALA A 92 8.63 9.81 7.53
N PHE A 93 9.69 9.12 7.05
CA PHE A 93 11.08 9.54 7.28
C PHE A 93 11.86 9.91 6.02
N ASP A 94 11.63 9.21 4.90
CA ASP A 94 12.48 9.29 3.70
C ASP A 94 11.80 10.06 2.55
N GLY A 95 10.49 9.86 2.37
CA GLY A 95 9.70 10.39 1.27
C GLY A 95 9.40 11.88 1.37
N ALA A 96 9.18 12.39 2.59
CA ALA A 96 8.87 13.81 2.84
C ALA A 96 10.05 14.76 2.56
N ILE A 97 11.28 14.26 2.53
CA ILE A 97 12.49 15.07 2.29
C ILE A 97 12.73 15.29 0.78
N ARG A 98 12.00 14.58 -0.10
CA ARG A 98 12.27 14.53 -1.55
C ARG A 98 11.13 14.97 -2.46
N SER A 99 10.01 15.47 -1.92
CA SER A 99 8.86 15.98 -2.70
C SER A 99 9.00 17.46 -3.05
#